data_AF-A0A0F6SYZ1-F1
#
_entry.id   AF-A0A0F6SYZ1-F1
#
_cell.length_a   1.000
_cell.length_b   1.000
_cell.length_c   1.000
_cell.angle_alpha   90.00
_cell.angle_beta   90.00
_cell.angle_gamma   90.00
#
_symmetry.space_group_name_H-M   'P 1'
#
loop_
_entity.id
_entity.type
_entity.pdbx_description
1 polymer ?
#
loop_
_entity_poly.entity_id
_entity_poly.type
_entity_poly.pdbx_seq_one_letter_code
_entity_poly.pdbx_strand_id
1 'polypeptide(L)'
;EGGDSDAVFILQEGATLKNAIIGADQIEGVHCEGACTIENVWWEKVCEDALSLKKGSGPYKVIGGGAQGAEDKVIQHNAEGEVSIDGFVVSDFGKLFRSCGNCDSQSQRSVTITNVKAYNGKKLAGVNENYGDVATITDTCATSVEDICTTYEATEGSGEPSEIGSGPSDSCVYTDPLPAC
;
A
#
# COMPACT_ATOMS: atom_id res chain seq x y z
N GLU A 1 7.72 -7.13 14.42
CA GLU A 1 6.47 -6.38 14.31
C GLU A 1 6.22 -5.65 15.60
N GLY A 2 6.11 -4.32 15.50
CA GLY A 2 5.65 -3.45 16.59
C GLY A 2 4.15 -3.60 16.80
N GLY A 3 3.63 -3.00 17.87
CA GLY A 3 2.20 -2.92 18.14
C GLY A 3 1.65 -1.52 17.86
N ASP A 4 0.33 -1.35 17.97
CA ASP A 4 -0.30 -0.03 17.83
C ASP A 4 0.27 1.03 18.81
N SER A 5 0.86 0.60 19.95
CA SER A 5 1.55 1.48 20.89
C SER A 5 2.82 2.12 20.35
N ASP A 6 3.38 1.57 19.27
CA ASP A 6 4.63 2.01 18.66
C ASP A 6 4.40 2.90 17.43
N ALA A 7 3.12 3.11 17.02
CA ALA A 7 2.75 3.94 15.89
C ALA A 7 2.99 5.42 16.17
N VAL A 8 3.57 6.13 15.20
CA VAL A 8 3.79 7.59 15.31
C VAL A 8 2.48 8.35 15.39
N PHE A 9 1.47 7.91 14.61
CA PHE A 9 0.11 8.45 14.67
C PHE A 9 -0.92 7.32 14.59
N ILE A 10 -1.97 7.44 15.41
CA ILE A 10 -3.19 6.64 15.29
C ILE A 10 -4.33 7.57 14.87
N LEU A 11 -4.84 7.40 13.66
CA LEU A 11 -5.88 8.20 13.06
C LEU A 11 -7.23 7.51 13.20
N GLN A 12 -8.14 8.14 13.94
CA GLN A 12 -9.53 7.67 14.04
C GLN A 12 -10.29 7.93 12.74
N GLU A 13 -11.46 7.30 12.57
CA GLU A 13 -12.31 7.49 11.41
C GLU A 13 -12.59 8.98 11.14
N GLY A 14 -12.44 9.37 9.87
CA GLY A 14 -12.58 10.74 9.37
C GLY A 14 -11.36 11.64 9.60
N ALA A 15 -10.32 11.18 10.28
CA ALA A 15 -9.14 12.00 10.55
C ALA A 15 -8.28 12.25 9.30
N THR A 16 -7.55 13.36 9.32
CA THR A 16 -6.58 13.72 8.28
C THR A 16 -5.24 14.04 8.91
N LEU A 17 -4.18 13.35 8.47
CA LEU A 17 -2.79 13.75 8.72
C LEU A 17 -2.27 14.45 7.49
N LYS A 18 -1.75 15.67 7.66
CA LYS A 18 -1.23 16.45 6.54
C LYS A 18 0.00 17.27 6.85
N ASN A 19 0.83 17.49 5.84
CA ASN A 19 2.06 18.30 5.92
C ASN A 19 2.98 17.85 7.06
N ALA A 20 3.24 16.55 7.13
CA ALA A 20 4.08 15.93 8.15
C ALA A 20 5.30 15.24 7.51
N ILE A 21 6.40 15.23 8.24
CA ILE A 21 7.59 14.44 7.92
C ILE A 21 7.80 13.47 9.07
N ILE A 22 7.82 12.18 8.76
CA ILE A 22 8.05 11.08 9.69
C ILE A 22 9.51 10.69 9.58
N GLY A 23 10.26 10.90 10.67
CA GLY A 23 11.69 10.63 10.73
C GLY A 23 12.02 9.14 10.75
N ALA A 24 13.31 8.83 10.57
CA ALA A 24 13.81 7.45 10.46
C ALA A 24 13.72 6.62 11.75
N ASP A 25 13.59 7.24 12.93
CA ASP A 25 13.52 6.57 14.23
C ASP A 25 12.10 6.11 14.61
N GLN A 26 11.24 5.91 13.62
CA GLN A 26 9.91 5.33 13.79
C GLN A 26 10.01 3.80 13.86
N ILE A 27 9.14 3.18 14.67
CA ILE A 27 9.02 1.72 14.77
C ILE A 27 7.87 1.26 13.89
N GLU A 28 6.68 1.82 14.14
CA GLU A 28 5.49 1.70 13.32
C GLU A 28 5.14 3.08 12.74
N GLY A 29 4.74 3.14 11.47
CA GLY A 29 4.41 4.40 10.80
C GLY A 29 3.10 5.05 11.29
N VAL A 30 2.13 5.15 10.38
CA VAL A 30 0.81 5.72 10.67
C VAL A 30 -0.23 4.62 10.61
N HIS A 31 -1.10 4.53 11.61
CA HIS A 31 -2.22 3.59 11.63
C HIS A 31 -3.53 4.34 11.41
N CYS A 32 -4.36 3.82 10.51
CA CYS A 32 -5.74 4.28 10.33
C CYS A 32 -6.72 3.27 10.92
N GLU A 33 -7.44 3.70 11.95
CA GLU A 33 -8.47 2.93 12.69
C GLU A 33 -9.88 3.10 12.09
N GLY A 34 -9.95 3.66 10.89
CA GLY A 34 -11.16 3.95 10.12
C GLY A 34 -10.76 4.69 8.83
N ALA A 35 -11.75 5.02 7.98
CA ALA A 35 -11.50 5.80 6.78
C ALA A 35 -10.71 7.09 7.13
N CYS A 36 -9.55 7.29 6.51
CA CYS A 36 -8.63 8.37 6.85
C CYS A 36 -8.05 9.03 5.59
N THR A 37 -7.51 10.23 5.74
CA THR A 37 -6.76 10.93 4.67
C THR A 37 -5.33 11.21 5.11
N ILE A 38 -4.38 10.80 4.27
CA ILE A 38 -2.96 11.11 4.36
C ILE A 38 -2.65 12.09 3.23
N GLU A 39 -2.25 13.31 3.54
CA GLU A 39 -2.07 14.37 2.54
C GLU A 39 -0.71 15.05 2.68
N ASN A 40 0.15 14.92 1.67
CA ASN A 40 1.50 15.48 1.68
C ASN A 40 2.29 15.07 2.94
N VAL A 41 2.34 13.76 3.19
CA VAL A 41 3.12 13.16 4.29
C VAL A 41 4.33 12.44 3.71
N TRP A 42 5.49 12.66 4.34
CA TRP A 42 6.77 12.11 3.88
C TRP A 42 7.39 11.20 4.94
N TRP A 43 7.81 10.00 4.55
CA TRP A 43 8.58 9.10 5.40
C TRP A 43 10.04 9.11 4.96
N GLU A 44 10.92 9.61 5.83
CA GLU A 44 12.35 9.67 5.55
C GLU A 44 12.99 8.29 5.42
N LYS A 45 12.51 7.32 6.21
CA LYS A 45 12.85 5.90 6.10
C LYS A 45 11.74 5.06 6.72
N VAL A 46 11.28 4.05 6.01
CA VAL A 46 10.31 3.08 6.53
C VAL A 46 11.04 1.98 7.31
N CYS A 47 10.61 1.72 8.54
CA CYS A 47 11.09 0.62 9.37
C CYS A 47 10.28 -0.64 9.07
N GLU A 48 9.00 -0.66 9.45
CA GLU A 48 8.09 -1.77 9.20
C GLU A 48 7.14 -1.46 8.04
N ASP A 49 6.07 -0.72 8.31
CA ASP A 49 5.17 -0.15 7.31
C ASP A 49 5.16 1.39 7.44
N ALA A 50 4.95 2.12 6.32
CA ALA A 50 4.74 3.56 6.38
C ALA A 50 3.31 3.89 6.85
N LEU A 51 2.34 3.16 6.31
CA LEU A 51 0.91 3.34 6.55
C LEU A 51 0.22 1.98 6.64
N SER A 52 -0.52 1.75 7.72
CA SER A 52 -1.36 0.56 7.90
C SER A 52 -2.83 0.98 7.99
N LEU A 53 -3.64 0.50 7.05
CA LEU A 53 -5.10 0.66 7.05
C LEU A 53 -5.67 -0.51 7.86
N LYS A 54 -5.88 -0.28 9.16
CA LYS A 54 -6.16 -1.34 10.14
C LYS A 54 -7.65 -1.71 10.18
N LYS A 55 -8.54 -0.72 10.17
CA LYS A 55 -9.99 -0.90 10.37
C LYS A 55 -10.82 0.06 9.53
N GLY A 56 -12.10 -0.26 9.40
CA GLY A 56 -13.09 0.48 8.62
C GLY A 56 -13.35 -0.16 7.26
N SER A 57 -14.18 0.50 6.46
CA SER A 57 -14.56 0.02 5.12
C SER A 57 -14.18 0.99 3.99
N GLY A 58 -13.27 1.93 4.29
CA GLY A 58 -12.86 3.00 3.39
C GLY A 58 -13.96 4.05 3.12
N PRO A 59 -13.79 4.90 2.09
CA PRO A 59 -12.59 5.01 1.27
C PRO A 59 -11.43 5.65 2.03
N TYR A 60 -10.24 5.08 1.91
CA TYR A 60 -8.99 5.67 2.40
C TYR A 60 -8.33 6.50 1.29
N LYS A 61 -7.58 7.54 1.67
CA LYS A 61 -6.96 8.45 0.70
C LYS A 61 -5.51 8.73 1.07
N VAL A 62 -4.62 8.58 0.08
CA VAL A 62 -3.23 9.02 0.11
C VAL A 62 -3.04 10.00 -1.04
N ILE A 63 -2.75 11.25 -0.70
CA ILE A 63 -2.74 12.38 -1.64
C ILE A 63 -1.38 13.08 -1.55
N GLY A 64 -0.55 12.90 -2.58
CA GLY A 64 0.83 13.39 -2.59
C GLY A 64 1.69 12.76 -1.48
N GLY A 65 2.85 13.36 -1.23
CA GLY A 65 3.81 12.83 -0.27
C GLY A 65 4.71 11.75 -0.86
N GLY A 66 5.41 11.04 0.01
CA GLY A 66 6.31 9.99 -0.43
C GLY A 66 6.95 9.19 0.69
N ALA A 67 7.53 8.05 0.34
CA ALA A 67 8.23 7.18 1.28
C ALA A 67 9.43 6.52 0.62
N GLN A 68 10.44 6.20 1.42
CA GLN A 68 11.61 5.47 0.94
C GLN A 68 12.15 4.45 1.93
N GLY A 69 12.90 3.49 1.41
CA GLY A 69 13.66 2.53 2.22
C GLY A 69 12.80 1.49 2.95
N ALA A 70 11.63 1.15 2.39
CA ALA A 70 10.74 0.13 2.97
C ALA A 70 11.22 -1.27 2.58
N GLU A 71 11.68 -2.07 3.53
CA GLU A 71 12.21 -3.41 3.22
C GLU A 71 11.14 -4.36 2.69
N ASP A 72 9.92 -4.32 3.24
CA ASP A 72 8.79 -5.14 2.78
C ASP A 72 7.66 -4.30 2.18
N LYS A 73 6.95 -3.47 2.95
CA LYS A 73 5.72 -2.81 2.49
C LYS A 73 5.69 -1.33 2.89
N VAL A 74 5.13 -0.50 2.01
CA VAL A 74 4.88 0.92 2.31
C VAL A 74 3.47 1.08 2.86
N ILE A 75 2.47 0.58 2.14
CA ILE A 75 1.06 0.64 2.52
C ILE A 75 0.51 -0.77 2.70
N GLN A 76 0.20 -1.11 3.94
CA GLN A 76 -0.45 -2.37 4.33
C GLN A 76 -1.96 -2.15 4.47
N HIS A 77 -2.75 -2.90 3.70
CA HIS A 77 -4.22 -2.81 3.74
C HIS A 77 -4.82 -4.05 4.40
N ASN A 78 -5.15 -3.91 5.69
CA ASN A 78 -5.78 -4.97 6.50
C ASN A 78 -7.31 -4.83 6.51
N ALA A 79 -7.80 -3.59 6.53
CA ALA A 79 -9.20 -3.25 6.49
C ALA A 79 -9.88 -3.67 5.18
N GLU A 80 -11.21 -3.62 5.13
CA GLU A 80 -11.95 -3.83 3.89
C GLU A 80 -12.10 -2.52 3.10
N GLY A 81 -12.53 -2.64 1.84
CA GLY A 81 -12.90 -1.50 1.01
C GLY A 81 -11.76 -1.00 0.12
N GLU A 82 -11.80 0.30 -0.21
CA GLU A 82 -10.94 0.88 -1.23
C GLU A 82 -9.96 1.92 -0.68
N VAL A 83 -8.76 1.96 -1.23
CA VAL A 83 -7.80 3.05 -1.03
C VAL A 83 -7.40 3.69 -2.36
N SER A 84 -7.37 5.01 -2.38
CA SER A 84 -6.81 5.80 -3.49
C SER A 84 -5.42 6.32 -3.12
N ILE A 85 -4.46 6.14 -4.01
CA ILE A 85 -3.09 6.64 -3.90
C ILE A 85 -2.83 7.52 -5.12
N ASP A 86 -2.80 8.83 -4.92
CA ASP A 86 -2.66 9.82 -5.99
C ASP A 86 -1.44 10.70 -5.75
N GLY A 87 -0.54 10.79 -6.74
CA GLY A 87 0.59 11.73 -6.69
C GLY A 87 1.72 11.36 -5.73
N PHE A 88 1.77 10.11 -5.25
CA PHE A 88 2.77 9.63 -4.29
C PHE A 88 4.11 9.33 -4.97
N VAL A 89 5.22 9.62 -4.28
CA VAL A 89 6.58 9.27 -4.75
C VAL A 89 7.16 8.19 -3.85
N VAL A 90 7.60 7.08 -4.43
CA VAL A 90 8.18 5.97 -3.67
C VAL A 90 9.52 5.54 -4.26
N SER A 91 10.52 5.31 -3.40
CA SER A 91 11.84 4.82 -3.82
C SER A 91 12.40 3.76 -2.88
N ASP A 92 13.18 2.82 -3.40
CA ASP A 92 13.86 1.77 -2.64
C ASP A 92 12.89 1.01 -1.72
N PHE A 93 12.02 0.20 -2.31
CA PHE A 93 10.88 -0.41 -1.61
C PHE A 93 10.64 -1.86 -2.00
N GLY A 94 10.14 -2.66 -1.05
CA GLY A 94 9.62 -3.99 -1.33
C GLY A 94 8.31 -3.90 -2.12
N LYS A 95 7.25 -3.38 -1.50
CA LYS A 95 5.90 -3.26 -2.09
C LYS A 95 5.29 -1.90 -1.77
N LEU A 96 4.80 -1.14 -2.75
CA LEU A 96 4.08 0.11 -2.44
C LEU A 96 2.75 -0.21 -1.77
N PHE A 97 1.93 -1.07 -2.38
CA PHE A 97 0.65 -1.49 -1.82
C PHE A 97 0.59 -3.01 -1.67
N ARG A 98 0.10 -3.48 -0.52
CA ARG A 98 -0.23 -4.89 -0.30
C ARG A 98 -1.58 -5.05 0.40
N SER A 99 -2.49 -5.78 -0.25
CA SER A 99 -3.66 -6.35 0.40
C SER A 99 -3.24 -7.44 1.39
N CYS A 100 -3.77 -7.48 2.60
CA CYS A 100 -3.35 -8.47 3.59
C CYS A 100 -3.63 -9.90 3.10
N GLY A 101 -2.59 -10.74 2.97
CA GLY A 101 -2.72 -12.10 2.41
C GLY A 101 -3.00 -13.20 3.42
N ASN A 102 -2.87 -12.90 4.72
CA ASN A 102 -2.98 -13.87 5.82
C ASN A 102 -3.71 -13.31 7.05
N CYS A 103 -4.51 -12.26 6.87
CA CYS A 103 -5.29 -11.67 7.96
C CYS A 103 -6.31 -12.68 8.53
N ASP A 104 -6.61 -12.55 9.82
CA ASP A 104 -7.59 -13.37 10.55
C ASP A 104 -8.96 -13.45 9.87
N SER A 105 -9.35 -12.35 9.23
CA SER A 105 -10.52 -12.30 8.36
C SER A 105 -10.11 -11.65 7.05
N GLN A 106 -10.55 -12.26 5.96
CA GLN A 106 -10.29 -11.77 4.62
C GLN A 106 -11.50 -11.03 4.06
N SER A 107 -11.23 -10.02 3.27
CA SER A 107 -12.22 -9.15 2.66
C SER A 107 -11.72 -8.72 1.29
N GLN A 108 -12.65 -8.38 0.39
CA GLN A 108 -12.29 -7.75 -0.86
C GLN A 108 -11.66 -6.38 -0.59
N ARG A 109 -10.52 -6.11 -1.22
CA ARG A 109 -9.79 -4.85 -1.13
C ARG A 109 -9.47 -4.34 -2.53
N SER A 110 -9.63 -3.05 -2.74
CA SER A 110 -9.22 -2.41 -3.99
C SER A 110 -8.25 -1.27 -3.75
N VAL A 111 -7.39 -1.04 -4.74
CA VAL A 111 -6.49 0.10 -4.79
C VAL A 111 -6.60 0.80 -6.14
N THR A 112 -6.69 2.12 -6.11
CA THR A 112 -6.47 2.96 -7.30
C THR A 112 -5.15 3.69 -7.13
N ILE A 113 -4.20 3.44 -8.03
CA ILE A 113 -2.88 4.07 -8.06
C ILE A 113 -2.83 5.00 -9.26
N THR A 114 -2.74 6.30 -9.01
CA THR A 114 -2.76 7.32 -10.06
C THR A 114 -1.62 8.31 -9.87
N ASN A 115 -0.98 8.74 -10.97
CA ASN A 115 0.05 9.78 -10.92
C ASN A 115 1.20 9.47 -9.94
N VAL A 116 1.49 8.19 -9.72
CA VAL A 116 2.56 7.75 -8.83
C VAL A 116 3.89 7.71 -9.58
N LYS A 117 4.98 8.01 -8.87
CA LYS A 117 6.35 7.84 -9.36
C LYS A 117 7.07 6.80 -8.50
N ALA A 118 7.42 5.68 -9.11
CA ALA A 118 8.04 4.56 -8.42
C ALA A 118 9.47 4.30 -8.93
N TYR A 119 10.41 4.17 -8.00
CA TYR A 119 11.83 3.93 -8.29
C TYR A 119 12.37 2.76 -7.47
N ASN A 120 13.16 1.87 -8.07
CA ASN A 120 13.89 0.80 -7.36
C ASN A 120 12.98 -0.05 -6.44
N GLY A 121 11.90 -0.59 -7.00
CA GLY A 121 10.91 -1.37 -6.27
C GLY A 121 10.96 -2.86 -6.61
N LYS A 122 10.52 -3.74 -5.71
CA LYS A 122 10.21 -5.12 -6.13
C LYS A 122 8.83 -5.19 -6.77
N LYS A 123 7.79 -4.70 -6.09
CA LYS A 123 6.40 -4.80 -6.58
C LYS A 123 5.65 -3.48 -6.37
N LEU A 124 4.95 -2.93 -7.37
CA LEU A 124 4.13 -1.74 -7.12
C LEU A 124 2.84 -2.11 -6.36
N ALA A 125 2.12 -3.15 -6.78
CA ALA A 125 0.91 -3.62 -6.10
C ALA A 125 0.88 -5.15 -5.92
N GLY A 126 0.38 -5.61 -4.77
CA GLY A 126 0.07 -7.02 -4.50
C GLY A 126 -1.37 -7.23 -4.04
N VAL A 127 -2.17 -7.92 -4.85
CA VAL A 127 -3.62 -8.12 -4.66
C VAL A 127 -3.98 -9.61 -4.52
N ASN A 128 -5.03 -9.93 -3.75
CA ASN A 128 -5.49 -11.31 -3.56
C ASN A 128 -6.62 -11.64 -4.55
N GLU A 129 -6.31 -12.43 -5.58
CA GLU A 129 -7.25 -12.72 -6.66
C GLU A 129 -8.45 -13.54 -6.17
N ASN A 130 -8.22 -14.49 -5.27
CA ASN A 130 -9.26 -15.34 -4.71
C ASN A 130 -10.28 -14.61 -3.80
N TYR A 131 -10.00 -13.36 -3.41
CA TYR A 131 -10.92 -12.49 -2.69
C TYR A 131 -11.51 -11.37 -3.56
N GLY A 132 -11.23 -11.39 -4.86
CA GLY A 132 -11.75 -10.40 -5.81
C GLY A 132 -11.06 -9.03 -5.71
N ASP A 133 -9.85 -8.98 -5.16
CA ASP A 133 -9.11 -7.72 -5.05
C ASP A 133 -8.78 -7.15 -6.43
N VAL A 134 -8.81 -5.82 -6.54
CA VAL A 134 -8.50 -5.13 -7.81
C VAL A 134 -7.54 -3.97 -7.57
N ALA A 135 -6.42 -3.98 -8.28
CA ALA A 135 -5.53 -2.83 -8.43
C ALA A 135 -5.77 -2.18 -9.79
N THR A 136 -6.20 -0.92 -9.80
CA THR A 136 -6.28 -0.09 -11.01
C THR A 136 -5.12 0.88 -11.02
N ILE A 137 -4.31 0.88 -12.08
CA ILE A 137 -3.09 1.72 -12.18
C ILE A 137 -3.17 2.57 -13.44
N THR A 138 -3.14 3.89 -13.27
CA THR A 138 -3.21 4.88 -14.36
C THR A 138 -2.21 6.00 -14.15
N ASP A 139 -1.78 6.65 -15.23
CA ASP A 139 -0.90 7.85 -15.21
C ASP A 139 0.35 7.71 -14.33
N THR A 140 0.81 6.47 -14.10
CA THR A 140 1.87 6.12 -13.17
C THR A 140 3.10 5.69 -13.95
N CYS A 141 4.28 6.08 -13.49
CA CYS A 141 5.55 5.68 -14.07
C CYS A 141 6.35 4.80 -13.11
N ALA A 142 7.22 3.96 -13.66
CA ALA A 142 8.08 3.08 -12.88
C ALA A 142 9.46 2.93 -13.53
N THR A 143 10.51 3.16 -12.75
CA THR A 143 11.91 2.96 -13.17
C THR A 143 12.58 1.98 -12.21
N SER A 144 13.10 0.87 -12.76
CA SER A 144 13.70 -0.21 -11.96
C SER A 144 12.72 -0.83 -10.95
N VAL A 145 11.48 -1.09 -11.36
CA VAL A 145 10.50 -1.86 -10.57
C VAL A 145 10.35 -3.24 -11.21
N GLU A 146 10.52 -4.33 -10.43
CA GLU A 146 10.54 -5.70 -10.98
C GLU A 146 9.16 -6.14 -11.51
N ASP A 147 8.11 -6.04 -10.68
CA ASP A 147 6.73 -6.32 -11.07
C ASP A 147 5.82 -5.10 -10.81
N ILE A 148 4.96 -4.74 -11.75
CA ILE A 148 3.99 -3.65 -11.53
C ILE A 148 2.81 -4.13 -10.69
N CYS A 149 2.23 -5.27 -11.03
CA CYS A 149 1.12 -5.82 -10.24
C CYS A 149 1.24 -7.33 -10.18
N THR A 150 1.12 -7.86 -8.97
CA THR A 150 1.26 -9.28 -8.66
C THR A 150 -0.01 -9.78 -7.99
N THR A 151 -0.52 -10.90 -8.45
CA THR A 151 -1.68 -11.58 -7.87
C THR A 151 -1.24 -12.70 -6.93
N TYR A 152 -1.99 -12.84 -5.83
CA TYR A 152 -1.77 -13.83 -4.79
C TYR A 152 -3.03 -14.66 -4.56
N GLU A 153 -2.84 -15.91 -4.13
CA GLU A 153 -3.87 -16.70 -3.46
C GLU A 153 -3.67 -16.53 -1.94
N ALA A 154 -4.57 -15.77 -1.31
CA ALA A 154 -4.53 -15.50 0.11
C ALA A 154 -5.15 -16.63 0.94
N THR A 155 -4.69 -16.75 2.17
CA THR A 155 -5.18 -17.72 3.16
C THR A 155 -5.81 -16.96 4.34
N GLU A 156 -6.94 -17.44 4.86
CA GLU A 156 -7.59 -16.82 6.01
C GLU A 156 -7.04 -17.37 7.33
N GLY A 157 -6.65 -16.49 8.26
CA GLY A 157 -6.23 -16.83 9.63
C GLY A 157 -4.89 -17.52 9.81
N SER A 158 -4.39 -18.29 8.85
CA SER A 158 -3.04 -18.86 8.91
C SER A 158 -2.55 -19.30 7.54
N GLY A 159 -1.23 -19.32 7.37
CA GLY A 159 -0.58 -19.69 6.11
C GLY A 159 0.04 -18.49 5.40
N GLU A 160 1.09 -18.77 4.64
CA GLU A 160 1.71 -17.76 3.77
C GLU A 160 0.93 -17.69 2.45
N PRO A 161 0.51 -16.50 2.00
CA PRO A 161 -0.12 -16.34 0.70
C PRO A 161 0.86 -16.74 -0.41
N SER A 162 0.37 -17.46 -1.41
CA SER A 162 1.19 -17.88 -2.55
C SER A 162 1.08 -16.85 -3.68
N GLU A 163 2.20 -16.55 -4.32
CA GLU A 163 2.21 -15.77 -5.55
C GLU A 163 1.72 -16.65 -6.71
N ILE A 164 0.71 -16.18 -7.45
CA ILE A 164 0.07 -16.97 -8.52
C ILE A 164 0.22 -16.33 -9.91
N GLY A 165 0.59 -15.05 -9.99
CA GLY A 165 0.79 -14.36 -11.26
C GLY A 165 1.37 -12.96 -11.13
N SER A 166 1.90 -12.44 -12.23
CA SER A 166 2.26 -11.02 -12.38
C SER A 166 1.88 -10.52 -13.77
N GLY A 167 1.65 -9.21 -13.88
CA GLY A 167 1.23 -8.58 -15.14
C GLY A 167 -0.24 -8.13 -15.14
N PRO A 168 -0.72 -7.58 -16.28
CA PRO A 168 -2.13 -7.19 -16.42
C PRO A 168 -3.10 -8.38 -16.33
N SER A 169 -4.21 -8.20 -15.61
CA SER A 169 -5.30 -9.19 -15.44
C SER A 169 -6.60 -8.49 -15.00
N ASP A 170 -7.67 -9.25 -14.73
CA ASP A 170 -8.91 -8.70 -14.15
C ASP A 170 -8.67 -8.08 -12.75
N SER A 171 -7.70 -8.62 -11.99
CA SER A 171 -7.29 -8.10 -10.68
C SER A 171 -6.21 -7.02 -10.78
N CYS A 172 -5.48 -6.97 -11.89
CA CYS A 172 -4.39 -6.03 -12.15
C CYS A 172 -4.68 -5.21 -13.40
N VAL A 173 -5.46 -4.15 -13.26
CA VAL A 173 -6.00 -3.35 -14.36
C VAL A 173 -5.05 -2.20 -14.70
N TYR A 174 -4.19 -2.41 -15.69
CA TYR A 174 -3.27 -1.40 -16.21
C TYR A 174 -2.79 -1.74 -17.63
N THR A 175 -2.11 -0.80 -18.28
CA THR A 175 -1.43 -1.04 -19.56
C THR A 175 0.06 -1.25 -19.33
N ASP A 176 0.59 -2.38 -19.79
CA ASP A 176 2.01 -2.72 -19.72
C ASP A 176 2.70 -2.43 -21.07
N PRO A 177 3.95 -1.93 -21.08
CA PRO A 177 4.72 -1.47 -19.93
C PRO A 177 4.26 -0.10 -19.41
N LEU A 178 4.45 0.15 -18.11
CA LEU A 178 4.40 1.52 -17.59
C LEU A 178 5.56 2.36 -18.18
N PRO A 179 5.36 3.67 -18.42
CA PRO A 179 6.46 4.54 -18.82
C PRO A 179 7.51 4.63 -17.71
N ALA A 180 8.76 4.85 -18.10
CA ALA A 180 9.82 5.18 -17.15
C ALA A 180 9.57 6.54 -16.51
N CYS A 181 9.84 6.64 -15.21
CA CYS A 181 10.06 7.92 -14.55
C CYS A 181 11.49 8.43 -14.84
#